data_AF-A0A833D3N0-F1
#
_entry.id   AF-A0A833D3N0-F1
#
_cell.length_a   1.000
_cell.length_b   1.000
_cell.length_c   1.000
_cell.angle_alpha   90.00
_cell.angle_beta   90.00
_cell.angle_gamma   90.00
#
_symmetry.space_group_name_H-M   'P 1'
#
loop_
_entity.id
_entity.type
_entity.pdbx_description
1 polymer ?
#
loop_
_entity_poly.entity_id
_entity_poly.type
_entity_poly.pdbx_seq_one_letter_code
_entity_poly.pdbx_strand_id
1 'polypeptide(L)' 'GHPLRKDFPLTGFVEVRWDDEIKRVIYEPVRLAQEFRSFDFLSPWEGTDYVLPGDEKAKQ' A
#
# COMPACT_ATOMS: atom_id res chain seq x y z
N GLY A 1 -7.30 -12.77 -3.17
CA GLY A 1 -8.06 -11.50 -3.10
C GLY A 1 -7.74 -10.64 -4.31
N HIS A 2 -8.23 -9.40 -4.37
CA HIS A 2 -7.92 -8.42 -5.42
C HIS A 2 -7.02 -7.33 -4.83
N PRO A 3 -5.69 -7.41 -4.98
CA PRO A 3 -4.77 -6.57 -4.19
C PRO A 3 -4.88 -5.07 -4.44
N LEU A 4 -5.41 -4.65 -5.60
CA LEU A 4 -5.49 -3.25 -5.99
C LEU A 4 -6.78 -2.55 -5.53
N ARG A 5 -7.62 -3.21 -4.73
CA ARG A 5 -8.79 -2.55 -4.14
C ARG A 5 -8.36 -1.71 -2.94
N LYS A 6 -9.02 -0.57 -2.73
CA LYS A 6 -8.68 0.40 -1.67
C LYS A 6 -8.95 -0.11 -0.25
N ASP A 7 -9.80 -1.11 -0.11
CA ASP A 7 -10.11 -1.82 1.13
C ASP A 7 -9.14 -2.97 1.43
N PHE A 8 -8.23 -3.28 0.51
CA PHE A 8 -7.27 -4.37 0.69
C PHE A 8 -6.01 -3.88 1.44
N PRO A 9 -5.56 -4.59 2.49
CA PRO A 9 -4.36 -4.21 3.23
C PRO A 9 -3.10 -4.39 2.37
N LEU A 10 -2.17 -3.43 2.45
CA LEU A 10 -0.92 -3.43 1.69
C LEU A 10 -0.09 -4.71 1.91
N THR A 11 -0.09 -5.23 3.13
CA THR A 11 0.65 -6.43 3.54
C THR A 11 0.01 -7.72 3.06
N GLY A 12 -1.23 -7.65 2.57
CA GLY A 12 -2.07 -8.83 2.35
C GLY A 12 -2.50 -9.50 3.65
N PHE A 13 -3.18 -10.64 3.49
CA PHE A 13 -3.69 -11.44 4.61
C PHE A 13 -2.80 -12.64 4.95
N VAL A 14 -1.94 -13.05 4.02
CA VAL A 14 -1.12 -14.26 4.16
C VAL A 14 0.34 -13.98 3.84
N GLU A 15 1.23 -14.59 4.61
CA GLU A 15 2.66 -14.67 4.38
C GLU A 15 3.08 -16.10 4.06
N VAL A 16 4.28 -16.23 3.50
CA VAL A 16 4.82 -17.50 3.04
C VAL A 16 6.09 -17.80 3.83
N ARG A 17 6.17 -18.99 4.42
CA ARG A 17 7.39 -19.48 5.09
C ARG A 17 7.70 -20.92 4.70
N TRP A 18 8.96 -21.30 4.82
CA TRP A 18 9.37 -22.70 4.73
C TRP A 18 9.09 -23.41 6.06
N ASP A 19 8.54 -24.62 5.98
CA ASP A 19 8.37 -25.50 7.13
C ASP A 19 9.28 -26.72 6.98
N ASP A 20 10.17 -26.92 7.95
CA ASP A 20 11.17 -28.01 7.90
C ASP A 20 10.57 -29.38 8.27
N GLU A 21 9.50 -29.40 9.09
CA GLU A 21 8.82 -30.65 9.47
C GLU A 21 8.11 -31.27 8.26
N ILE A 22 7.49 -30.41 7.45
CA ILE A 22 6.71 -30.81 6.28
C ILE A 22 7.56 -30.71 4.98
N LYS A 23 8.76 -30.13 5.06
CA LYS A 23 9.70 -29.88 3.95
C LYS A 23 9.03 -29.21 2.74
N ARG A 24 8.23 -28.19 3.00
CA ARG A 24 7.53 -27.44 1.95
C ARG A 24 7.31 -25.99 2.34
N VAL A 25 6.99 -25.20 1.33
CA VAL A 25 6.51 -23.83 1.49
C VAL A 25 5.05 -23.86 1.93
N ILE A 26 4.72 -23.12 2.99
CA ILE A 26 3.36 -23.00 3.53
C ILE A 26 2.89 -21.54 3.54
N TYR A 27 1.57 -21.36 3.55
CA TYR A 27 0.90 -20.06 3.64
C TYR A 27 0.25 -19.93 5.02
N GLU A 28 0.55 -18.84 5.73
CA GLU A 28 0.03 -18.57 7.07
C GLU A 28 -0.50 -17.14 7.18
N PRO A 29 -1.37 -16.81 8.16
CA PRO A 29 -1.79 -15.43 8.39
C PRO A 29 -0.60 -14.52 8.70
N VAL A 30 -0.59 -13.33 8.11
CA VAL A 30 0.53 -12.39 8.24
C VAL A 30 0.77 -12.00 9.71
N ARG A 31 2.03 -12.04 10.15
CA ARG A 31 2.44 -11.61 11.51
C ARG A 31 3.64 -10.68 11.42
N LEU A 32 3.35 -9.38 11.42
CA LEU A 32 4.39 -8.36 11.34
C LEU A 32 4.95 -8.07 12.74
N ALA A 33 6.27 -8.24 12.90
CA ALA A 33 6.96 -7.80 14.12
C ALA A 33 6.90 -6.28 14.32
N GLN A 34 6.84 -5.53 13.21
CA GLN A 34 6.60 -4.09 13.19
C GLN A 34 5.60 -3.78 12.08
N GLU A 35 4.56 -3.02 12.40
CA GLU A 35 3.55 -2.60 11.43
C GLU A 35 4.07 -1.53 10.44
N PHE A 36 3.36 -1.39 9.32
CA PHE A 36 3.62 -0.32 8.36
C PHE A 36 3.24 1.03 8.98
N ARG A 37 4.19 1.97 8.98
CA ARG A 37 3.97 3.31 9.52
C ARG A 37 3.35 4.20 8.44
N SER A 38 2.08 4.56 8.61
CA SER A 38 1.42 5.57 7.78
C SER A 38 1.85 6.96 8.25
N PHE A 39 2.67 7.62 7.45
CA PHE A 39 3.00 9.02 7.67
C PHE A 39 2.07 9.89 6.83
N ASP A 40 1.53 10.94 7.45
CA ASP A 40 0.85 12.00 6.71
C ASP A 40 1.87 13.03 6.25
N PHE A 41 2.05 13.12 4.93
CA PHE A 41 2.94 14.08 4.30
C PHE A 41 2.18 15.29 3.75
N LEU A 42 0.86 15.35 3.94
CA LEU A 42 0.08 16.49 3.51
C LEU A 42 0.46 17.70 4.37
N SER A 43 1.01 18.72 3.70
CA SER A 43 1.20 20.03 4.32
C SER A 43 -0.17 20.60 4.67
N PRO A 44 -0.35 21.17 5.87
CA PRO A 44 -1.58 21.89 6.22
C PRO A 44 -1.72 23.21 5.43
N TRP A 45 -0.64 23.67 4.80
CA TRP A 45 -0.65 24.85 3.94
C TRP A 45 -1.04 24.45 2.52
N GLU A 46 -2.00 25.19 1.96
CA GLU A 46 -2.40 25.07 0.57
C GLU A 46 -1.17 25.26 -0.33
N GLY A 47 -0.88 24.23 -1.13
CA GLY A 47 0.27 24.23 -2.03
C GLY A 47 0.16 25.34 -3.07
N THR A 48 1.26 25.65 -3.74
CA THR A 48 1.26 26.56 -4.87
C THR A 48 0.42 26.00 -6.02
N ASP A 49 -0.46 26.83 -6.60
CA ASP A 49 -1.17 26.53 -7.84
C ASP A 49 -0.18 26.43 -9.01
N TYR A 50 0.48 25.28 -9.15
CA TYR A 50 1.25 24.98 -10.34
C TYR A 50 0.26 24.58 -11.45
N VAL A 51 -0.32 25.58 -12.11
CA VAL A 51 -0.93 25.36 -13.41
C VAL A 51 0.19 24.97 -14.36
N LEU A 52 0.31 23.69 -14.66
CA LEU A 52 1.28 23.21 -15.65
C LEU A 52 0.97 23.89 -17.00
N PRO A 53 1.95 24.51 -17.69
CA PRO A 53 1.73 25.03 -19.03
C PRO A 53 1.26 23.90 -19.95
N GLY A 54 -0.01 23.92 -20.37
CA GLY A 54 -0.65 22.88 -21.20
C GLY A 54 -1.90 22.22 -20.61
N ASP A 55 -2.27 22.54 -19.36
CA ASP A 55 -3.44 21.95 -18.68
C ASP A 55 -4.77 22.68 -18.96
N GLU A 56 -4.93 23.18 -20.20
CA GLU A 56 -6.12 23.95 -20.61
C GLU A 56 -7.42 23.12 -20.67
N LYS A 57 -7.32 21.79 -20.52
CA LYS A 57 -8.45 20.86 -20.62
C LYS A 57 -9.01 20.36 -19.28
N ALA A 58 -8.39 20.71 -18.15
CA ALA A 58 -8.84 20.23 -16.84
C ALA A 58 -10.24 20.74 -16.40
N LYS A 59 -10.77 21.77 -17.07
CA LYS A 59 -12.06 22.41 -16.76
C LYS A 59 -13.19 22.11 -17.75
N GLN A 60 -12.98 21.21 -18.73
CA GLN A 60 -14.01 20.88 -19.73
C GLN A 60 -14.78 19.61 -19.37
#